data_AF-A0A2U2HGK3-F1
#
_entry.id   AF-A0A2U2HGK3-F1
#
_cell.length_a   1.000
_cell.length_b   1.000
_cell.length_c   1.000
_cell.angle_alpha   90.00
_cell.angle_beta   90.00
_cell.angle_gamma   90.00
#
_symmetry.space_group_name_H-M   'P 1'
#
loop_
_entity.id
_entity.type
_entity.pdbx_description
1 polymer ?
#
loop_
_entity_poly.entity_id
_entity_poly.type
_entity_poly.pdbx_seq_one_letter_code
_entity_poly.pdbx_strand_id
1 'polypeptide(L)'
;MGNRHFTRPNPMELSTELSSGLRLVALSAALVIAAPGAAGELFRCVEADGKVTYSNSTCSAIGNAGKESAIAYPAAPPPSARRPATVAARAGRAPMPAAPKRKAVIRLFYDPTDAPIEHPVEKVESMIRQAVSLWTSECAVYLEYAGTAPRVARGSPEAVSVFWLPALAGIRHPAHDAFLMGGYGSLHSGIALHTRKGDDRLAFVIMHEMGHVLGLRHIHEDRRSVMSYLRDESWQHDLQPTAGDYLQCNWAMKKYYGIDMVLPPEPAKRGMSDQEAVRIKYPDLPPMAK
;
A
#
# COMPACT_ATOMS: atom_id res chain seq x y z
N MET A 1 -36.25 9.75 -47.16
CA MET A 1 -37.64 9.83 -46.63
C MET A 1 -37.78 8.82 -45.51
N GLY A 2 -38.02 9.27 -44.28
CA GLY A 2 -38.08 8.41 -43.10
C GLY A 2 -38.10 9.21 -41.81
N ASN A 3 -39.18 9.98 -41.62
CA ASN A 3 -39.44 10.72 -40.38
C ASN A 3 -39.70 9.74 -39.23
N ARG A 4 -38.90 9.81 -38.16
CA ARG A 4 -39.26 9.21 -36.87
C ARG A 4 -39.57 10.33 -35.89
N HIS A 5 -40.86 10.44 -35.57
CA HIS A 5 -41.39 11.25 -34.49
C HIS A 5 -40.86 10.75 -33.14
N PHE A 6 -40.22 11.63 -32.39
CA PHE A 6 -39.97 11.45 -30.96
C PHE A 6 -41.08 12.16 -30.19
N THR A 7 -41.92 11.38 -29.53
CA THR A 7 -42.93 11.83 -28.57
C THR A 7 -42.25 12.21 -27.25
N ARG A 8 -42.52 13.43 -26.78
CA ARG A 8 -42.16 13.90 -25.43
C ARG A 8 -43.01 13.18 -24.38
N PRO A 9 -42.46 12.78 -23.22
CA PRO A 9 -43.28 12.47 -22.07
C PRO A 9 -43.72 13.75 -21.33
N ASN A 10 -44.98 13.73 -20.89
CA ASN A 10 -45.61 14.76 -20.06
C ASN A 10 -45.01 14.80 -18.64
N PRO A 11 -45.03 15.97 -17.98
CA PRO A 11 -44.64 16.11 -16.59
C PRO A 11 -45.69 15.47 -15.67
N MET A 12 -45.26 14.58 -14.78
CA MET A 12 -46.11 14.13 -13.68
C MET A 12 -46.25 15.25 -12.64
N GLU A 13 -47.51 15.49 -12.29
CA GLU A 13 -48.00 16.43 -11.29
C GLU A 13 -47.35 16.23 -9.91
N LEU A 14 -46.98 17.35 -9.30
CA LEU A 14 -46.66 17.45 -7.88
C LEU A 14 -47.98 17.56 -7.11
N SER A 15 -48.39 16.49 -6.44
CA SER A 15 -49.46 16.52 -5.45
C SER A 15 -48.88 16.92 -4.09
N THR A 16 -49.15 18.15 -3.68
CA THR A 16 -49.00 18.66 -2.31
C THR A 16 -50.14 18.14 -1.43
N GLU A 17 -49.83 17.25 -0.49
CA GLU A 17 -50.70 16.94 0.65
C GLU A 17 -49.91 17.22 1.93
N LEU A 18 -50.25 18.33 2.57
CA LEU A 18 -49.91 18.63 3.96
C LEU A 18 -50.68 17.68 4.86
N SER A 19 -49.98 16.83 5.61
CA SER A 19 -50.55 16.18 6.79
C SER A 19 -49.69 16.47 8.02
N SER A 20 -50.19 17.39 8.82
CA SER A 20 -49.69 17.76 10.14
C SER A 20 -49.95 16.63 11.12
N GLY A 21 -49.01 15.68 11.20
CA GLY A 21 -48.98 14.62 12.19
C GLY A 21 -47.90 14.88 13.24
N LEU A 22 -48.31 15.43 14.39
CA LEU A 22 -47.49 15.59 15.57
C LEU A 22 -46.96 14.21 16.03
N ARG A 23 -45.71 13.88 15.68
CA ARG A 23 -45.02 12.69 16.20
C ARG A 23 -44.06 13.12 17.30
N LEU A 24 -44.37 12.73 18.53
CA LEU A 24 -43.45 12.68 19.65
C LEU A 24 -42.24 11.82 19.23
N VAL A 25 -41.12 12.44 18.87
CA VAL A 25 -39.86 11.73 18.70
C VAL A 25 -39.22 11.62 20.08
N ALA A 26 -39.43 10.49 20.74
CA ALA A 26 -38.60 10.10 21.86
C ALA A 26 -37.18 9.92 21.33
N LEU A 27 -36.31 10.89 21.62
CA LEU A 27 -34.86 10.78 21.44
C LEU A 27 -34.35 9.67 22.39
N SER A 28 -34.46 8.42 21.93
CA SER A 28 -33.66 7.34 22.48
C SER A 28 -32.25 7.56 21.97
N ALA A 29 -31.41 8.22 22.78
CA ALA A 29 -29.98 8.25 22.58
C ALA A 29 -29.46 6.81 22.71
N ALA A 30 -29.56 6.04 21.63
CA ALA A 30 -28.84 4.79 21.49
C ALA A 30 -27.36 5.17 21.46
N LEU A 31 -26.72 5.07 22.64
CA LEU A 31 -25.28 5.05 22.77
C LEU A 31 -24.81 3.79 22.04
N VAL A 32 -24.62 3.90 20.72
CA VAL A 32 -23.89 2.91 19.95
C VAL A 32 -22.45 3.03 20.43
N ILE A 33 -22.12 2.24 21.44
CA ILE A 33 -20.74 1.91 21.76
C ILE A 33 -20.27 1.12 20.55
N ALA A 34 -19.78 1.84 19.53
CA ALA A 34 -18.97 1.25 18.50
C ALA A 34 -17.76 0.68 19.23
N ALA A 35 -17.79 -0.63 19.50
CA ALA A 35 -16.60 -1.33 19.92
C ALA A 35 -15.53 -0.97 18.88
N PRO A 36 -14.41 -0.33 19.28
CA PRO A 36 -13.35 -0.06 18.34
C PRO A 36 -13.01 -1.41 17.70
N GLY A 37 -13.26 -1.52 16.39
CA GLY A 37 -12.97 -2.74 15.66
C GLY A 37 -11.55 -3.12 16.00
N ALA A 38 -11.38 -4.24 16.70
CA ALA A 38 -10.08 -4.68 17.16
C ALA A 38 -9.22 -4.81 15.91
N ALA A 39 -8.26 -3.91 15.73
CA ALA A 39 -7.27 -4.03 14.69
C ALA A 39 -6.63 -5.40 14.90
N GLY A 40 -6.94 -6.36 14.02
CA GLY A 40 -6.67 -7.77 14.28
C GLY A 40 -5.20 -7.96 14.67
N GLU A 41 -4.98 -8.38 15.91
CA GLU A 41 -3.65 -8.69 16.42
C GLU A 41 -3.07 -9.85 15.62
N LEU A 42 -1.82 -9.70 15.18
CA LEU A 42 -1.10 -10.75 14.48
C LEU A 42 -0.13 -11.40 15.48
N PHE A 43 -0.28 -12.70 15.66
CA PHE A 43 0.53 -13.49 16.56
C PHE A 43 1.61 -14.20 15.75
N ARG A 44 2.86 -14.09 16.21
CA ARG A 44 3.99 -14.87 15.71
C ARG A 44 4.24 -16.03 16.67
N CYS A 45 4.08 -17.24 16.17
CA CYS A 45 4.26 -18.48 16.91
C CYS A 45 5.56 -19.16 16.49
N VAL A 46 6.43 -19.45 17.43
CA VAL A 46 7.67 -20.21 17.19
C VAL A 46 7.50 -21.61 17.76
N GLU A 47 7.34 -22.60 16.90
CA GLU A 47 7.26 -24.02 17.25
C GLU A 47 8.60 -24.52 17.83
N ALA A 48 8.59 -25.69 18.48
CA ALA A 48 9.76 -26.24 19.18
C ALA A 48 10.95 -26.57 18.25
N ASP A 49 10.67 -26.86 16.97
CA ASP A 49 11.67 -27.08 15.92
C ASP A 49 12.24 -25.75 15.35
N GLY A 50 11.78 -24.62 15.86
CA GLY A 50 12.16 -23.29 15.42
C GLY A 50 11.43 -22.80 14.17
N LYS A 51 10.42 -23.54 13.68
CA LYS A 51 9.51 -23.09 12.63
C LYS A 51 8.65 -21.94 13.14
N VAL A 52 8.43 -20.96 12.28
CA VAL A 52 7.64 -19.77 12.61
C VAL A 52 6.34 -19.83 11.83
N THR A 53 5.20 -19.65 12.50
CA THR A 53 3.90 -19.45 11.87
C THR A 53 3.28 -18.14 12.35
N TYR A 54 2.41 -17.55 11.53
CA TYR A 54 1.71 -16.32 11.85
C TYR A 54 0.21 -16.55 11.81
N SER A 55 -0.54 -15.92 12.71
CA SER A 55 -1.98 -16.14 12.86
C SER A 55 -2.70 -14.91 13.39
N ASN A 56 -3.96 -14.74 13.01
CA ASN A 56 -4.86 -13.72 13.58
C ASN A 56 -5.50 -14.20 14.90
N SER A 57 -5.03 -15.32 15.45
CA SER A 57 -5.43 -15.89 16.74
C SER A 57 -4.19 -16.30 17.51
N THR A 58 -4.29 -16.33 18.84
CA THR A 58 -3.17 -16.74 19.71
C THR A 58 -2.62 -18.10 19.30
N CYS A 59 -1.33 -18.32 19.56
CA CYS A 59 -0.66 -19.59 19.27
C CYS A 59 -1.37 -20.75 19.95
N SER A 60 -1.84 -20.54 21.18
CA SER A 60 -2.63 -21.54 21.91
C SER A 60 -3.97 -21.84 21.23
N ALA A 61 -4.66 -20.84 20.67
CA ALA A 61 -5.96 -21.04 20.01
C ALA A 61 -5.85 -21.86 18.71
N ILE A 62 -4.71 -21.82 18.04
CA ILE A 62 -4.43 -22.64 16.84
C ILE A 62 -3.72 -23.97 17.17
N GLY A 63 -3.65 -24.35 18.45
CA GLY A 63 -3.03 -25.60 18.89
C GLY A 63 -1.49 -25.61 18.85
N ASN A 64 -0.85 -24.46 18.68
CA ASN A 64 0.61 -24.33 18.74
C ASN A 64 1.08 -24.11 20.18
N ALA A 65 1.83 -25.07 20.73
CA ALA A 65 2.50 -24.97 22.03
C ALA A 65 3.80 -24.12 22.00
N GLY A 66 4.00 -23.35 20.93
CA GLY A 66 5.22 -22.58 20.69
C GLY A 66 5.35 -21.31 21.53
N LYS A 67 6.51 -20.65 21.44
CA LYS A 67 6.67 -19.30 22.00
C LYS A 67 5.80 -18.32 21.20
N GLU A 68 4.91 -17.65 21.91
CA GLU A 68 4.07 -16.60 21.36
C GLU A 68 4.74 -15.24 21.52
N SER A 69 4.72 -14.45 20.45
CA SER A 69 4.97 -13.01 20.52
C SER A 69 3.86 -12.31 19.76
N ALA A 70 3.02 -11.56 20.48
CA ALA A 70 2.10 -10.63 19.85
C ALA A 70 2.92 -9.56 19.11
N ILE A 71 2.64 -9.38 17.83
CA ILE A 71 3.23 -8.28 17.08
C ILE A 71 2.42 -7.06 17.44
N ALA A 72 2.86 -6.37 18.50
CA ALA A 72 2.21 -5.16 18.98
C ALA A 72 2.31 -4.07 17.90
N TYR A 73 1.16 -3.75 17.30
CA TYR A 73 1.04 -2.60 16.43
C TYR A 73 0.82 -1.36 17.28
N PRO A 74 1.52 -0.23 17.04
CA PRO A 74 1.09 1.02 17.63
C PRO A 74 -0.37 1.24 17.25
N ALA A 75 -1.25 1.76 18.12
CA ALA A 75 -2.64 2.03 17.73
C ALA A 75 -2.69 3.01 16.54
N ALA A 76 -3.74 2.91 15.74
CA ALA A 76 -3.96 3.82 14.62
C ALA A 76 -4.17 5.22 15.19
N PRO A 77 -3.52 6.28 14.69
CA PRO A 77 -4.00 7.61 15.03
C PRO A 77 -5.46 7.71 14.55
N PRO A 78 -6.39 8.20 15.39
CA PRO A 78 -7.79 8.30 15.01
C PRO A 78 -7.93 9.15 13.72
N PRO A 79 -8.96 8.92 12.88
CA PRO A 79 -9.14 9.66 11.63
C PRO A 79 -9.11 11.19 11.80
N SER A 80 -9.58 11.70 12.94
CA SER A 80 -9.55 13.12 13.32
C SER A 80 -8.16 13.67 13.65
N ALA A 81 -7.16 12.80 13.87
CA ALA A 81 -5.76 13.18 14.04
C ALA A 81 -4.96 13.20 12.72
N ARG A 82 -5.58 12.83 11.58
CA ARG A 82 -5.01 13.06 10.24
C ARG A 82 -5.08 14.55 9.90
N ARG A 83 -4.28 15.37 10.59
CA ARG A 83 -4.02 16.74 10.13
C ARG A 83 -3.33 16.66 8.76
N PRO A 84 -3.63 17.59 7.82
CA PRO A 84 -2.81 17.73 6.62
C PRO A 84 -1.36 17.85 7.05
N ALA A 85 -0.47 17.12 6.39
CA ALA A 85 0.95 16.98 6.71
C ALA A 85 1.63 18.35 6.84
N THR A 86 1.50 18.96 8.01
CA THR A 86 2.38 20.01 8.48
C THR A 86 3.52 19.25 9.10
N VAL A 87 4.74 19.52 8.63
CA VAL A 87 5.99 18.95 9.12
C VAL A 87 6.12 19.27 10.62
N ALA A 88 5.45 18.50 11.47
CA ALA A 88 5.44 18.68 12.90
C ALA A 88 6.45 17.69 13.48
N ALA A 89 7.49 18.26 14.09
CA ALA A 89 8.58 17.55 14.75
C ALA A 89 8.03 16.44 15.67
N ARG A 90 8.37 15.18 15.33
CA ARG A 90 8.03 14.00 16.12
C ARG A 90 8.87 13.97 17.41
N ALA A 91 8.25 14.27 18.55
CA ALA A 91 8.78 13.91 19.86
C ALA A 91 8.62 12.40 20.08
N GLY A 92 9.71 11.70 20.42
CA GLY A 92 9.69 10.28 20.82
C GLY A 92 10.15 9.27 19.77
N ARG A 93 10.58 9.69 18.57
CA ARG A 93 11.22 8.77 17.63
C ARG A 93 12.64 8.47 18.13
N ALA A 94 13.01 7.19 18.20
CA ALA A 94 14.39 6.79 18.42
C ALA A 94 15.30 7.62 17.49
N PRO A 95 16.45 8.13 17.97
CA PRO A 95 17.30 9.00 17.19
C PRO A 95 17.63 8.30 15.88
N MET A 96 17.12 8.85 14.78
CA MET A 96 17.51 8.38 13.47
C MET A 96 19.01 8.59 13.33
N PRO A 97 19.72 7.63 12.73
CA PRO A 97 21.15 7.78 12.49
C PRO A 97 21.42 9.05 11.68
N ALA A 98 22.57 9.67 11.92
CA ALA A 98 22.98 10.89 11.24
C ALA A 98 22.88 10.72 9.71
N ALA A 99 22.38 11.75 9.02
CA ALA A 99 22.21 11.72 7.57
C ALA A 99 23.56 11.41 6.87
N PRO A 100 23.58 10.49 5.90
CA PRO A 100 24.82 10.08 5.25
C PRO A 100 25.41 11.18 4.36
N LYS A 101 26.74 11.19 4.20
CA LYS A 101 27.47 12.17 3.37
C LYS A 101 27.24 11.99 1.86
N ARG A 102 26.76 10.82 1.44
CA ARG A 102 26.43 10.48 0.04
C ARG A 102 25.01 9.91 -0.01
N LYS A 103 24.30 10.15 -1.10
CA LYS A 103 23.00 9.54 -1.40
C LYS A 103 23.07 8.83 -2.74
N ALA A 104 22.40 7.69 -2.87
CA ALA A 104 22.18 7.06 -4.17
C ALA A 104 21.25 7.96 -5.01
N VAL A 105 21.54 8.17 -6.28
CA VAL A 105 20.67 8.95 -7.17
C VAL A 105 19.91 7.99 -8.06
N ILE A 106 18.57 8.03 -8.01
CA ILE A 106 17.73 7.26 -8.92
C ILE A 106 16.76 8.18 -9.65
N ARG A 107 16.74 8.09 -10.98
CA ARG A 107 15.81 8.89 -11.80
C ARG A 107 14.68 8.03 -12.32
N LEU A 108 13.46 8.53 -12.16
CA LEU A 108 12.25 7.90 -12.67
C LEU A 108 11.70 8.67 -13.86
N PHE A 109 11.27 7.92 -14.86
CA PHE A 109 10.57 8.41 -16.04
C PHE A 109 9.22 7.72 -16.15
N TYR A 110 8.21 8.42 -16.66
CA TYR A 110 6.92 7.82 -16.94
C TYR A 110 6.74 7.59 -18.45
N ASP A 111 6.42 6.37 -18.85
CA ASP A 111 6.00 6.04 -20.22
C ASP A 111 4.46 5.92 -20.26
N PRO A 112 3.75 6.88 -20.87
CA PRO A 112 2.30 6.88 -20.94
C PRO A 112 1.74 6.11 -22.15
N THR A 113 2.57 5.45 -22.99
CA THR A 113 2.11 4.88 -24.27
C THR A 113 0.88 3.98 -24.14
N ASP A 114 0.79 3.18 -23.08
CA ASP A 114 -0.30 2.23 -22.84
C ASP A 114 -1.22 2.66 -21.67
N ALA A 115 -1.25 3.95 -21.34
CA ALA A 115 -2.04 4.46 -20.22
C ALA A 115 -3.56 4.31 -20.47
N PRO A 116 -4.32 3.73 -19.52
CA PRO A 116 -5.77 3.71 -19.59
C PRO A 116 -6.35 5.13 -19.54
N ILE A 117 -7.48 5.34 -20.22
CA ILE A 117 -8.13 6.65 -20.31
C ILE A 117 -8.54 7.21 -18.93
N GLU A 118 -8.79 6.34 -17.95
CA GLU A 118 -9.13 6.71 -16.58
C GLU A 118 -7.93 7.26 -15.76
N HIS A 119 -6.71 7.13 -16.29
CA HIS A 119 -5.46 7.53 -15.65
C HIS A 119 -4.71 8.55 -16.51
N PRO A 120 -5.19 9.82 -16.58
CA PRO A 120 -4.53 10.86 -17.35
C PRO A 120 -3.10 11.07 -16.86
N VAL A 121 -2.22 11.46 -17.78
CA VAL A 121 -0.77 11.54 -17.57
C VAL A 121 -0.45 12.35 -16.32
N GLU A 122 -1.03 13.54 -16.19
CA GLU A 122 -0.78 14.49 -15.11
C GLU A 122 -1.12 13.90 -13.74
N LYS A 123 -2.17 13.07 -13.67
CA LYS A 123 -2.59 12.40 -12.44
C LYS A 123 -1.56 11.34 -12.03
N VAL A 124 -1.09 10.53 -12.98
CA VAL A 124 -0.09 9.49 -12.71
C VAL A 124 1.25 10.13 -12.33
N GLU A 125 1.69 11.15 -13.06
CA GLU A 125 2.90 11.89 -12.72
C GLU A 125 2.84 12.51 -11.31
N SER A 126 1.69 13.06 -10.93
CA SER A 126 1.48 13.60 -9.58
C SER A 126 1.68 12.53 -8.50
N MET A 127 1.14 11.33 -8.71
CA MET A 127 1.34 10.18 -7.82
C MET A 127 2.80 9.74 -7.75
N ILE A 128 3.51 9.71 -8.89
CA ILE A 128 4.94 9.40 -8.94
C ILE A 128 5.75 10.45 -8.15
N ARG A 129 5.50 11.74 -8.37
CA ARG A 129 6.15 12.84 -7.63
C ARG A 129 5.89 12.75 -6.12
N GLN A 130 4.66 12.40 -5.73
CA GLN A 130 4.31 12.17 -4.33
C GLN A 130 5.11 11.00 -3.73
N ALA A 131 5.19 9.87 -4.44
CA ALA A 131 5.96 8.71 -4.01
C ALA A 131 7.46 9.01 -3.88
N VAL A 132 8.04 9.69 -4.88
CA VAL A 132 9.42 10.19 -4.88
C VAL A 132 9.72 11.02 -3.64
N SER A 133 8.84 11.99 -3.33
CA SER A 133 8.99 12.88 -2.18
C SER A 133 8.97 12.11 -0.86
N LEU A 134 8.00 11.21 -0.69
CA LEU A 134 7.83 10.45 0.54
C LEU A 134 8.99 9.48 0.79
N TRP A 135 9.50 8.78 -0.22
CA TRP A 135 10.67 7.91 -0.06
C TRP A 135 11.96 8.71 0.22
N THR A 136 12.16 9.85 -0.45
CA THR A 136 13.35 10.71 -0.27
C THR A 136 13.40 11.39 1.09
N SER A 137 12.26 11.53 1.78
CA SER A 137 12.18 12.25 3.05
C SER A 137 13.02 11.64 4.18
N GLU A 138 13.10 10.30 4.25
CA GLU A 138 13.80 9.59 5.33
C GLU A 138 14.68 8.41 4.86
N CYS A 139 14.60 8.04 3.57
CA CYS A 139 15.57 7.11 2.99
C CYS A 139 16.80 7.85 2.46
N ALA A 140 17.97 7.22 2.58
CA ALA A 140 19.29 7.69 2.13
C ALA A 140 19.48 7.65 0.61
N VAL A 141 18.44 8.05 -0.13
CA VAL A 141 18.37 8.10 -1.58
C VAL A 141 17.95 9.50 -2.01
N TYR A 142 18.36 9.89 -3.20
CA TYR A 142 17.84 11.03 -3.93
C TYR A 142 17.05 10.48 -5.11
N LEU A 143 15.73 10.50 -4.98
CA LEU A 143 14.84 10.16 -6.09
C LEU A 143 14.49 11.43 -6.85
N GLU A 144 14.53 11.35 -8.16
CA GLU A 144 14.17 12.42 -9.07
C GLU A 144 13.10 11.92 -10.04
N TYR A 145 11.99 12.64 -10.15
CA TYR A 145 11.08 12.43 -11.28
C TYR A 145 11.52 13.32 -12.44
N ALA A 146 11.96 12.70 -13.54
CA ALA A 146 12.57 13.38 -14.67
C ALA A 146 11.59 13.63 -15.84
N GLY A 147 10.28 13.41 -15.62
CA GLY A 147 9.23 13.63 -16.61
C GLY A 147 8.89 12.38 -17.41
N THR A 148 8.27 12.59 -18.57
CA THR A 148 7.89 11.50 -19.48
C THR A 148 9.03 11.10 -20.40
N ALA A 149 9.25 9.80 -20.58
CA ALA A 149 10.17 9.29 -21.60
C ALA A 149 9.71 7.89 -22.06
N PRO A 150 10.08 7.45 -23.28
CA PRO A 150 9.85 6.08 -23.71
C PRO A 150 10.49 5.08 -22.74
N ARG A 151 9.82 3.95 -22.51
CA ARG A 151 10.31 2.89 -21.63
C ARG A 151 11.70 2.43 -22.06
N VAL A 152 12.58 2.34 -21.07
CA VAL A 152 13.88 1.69 -21.21
C VAL A 152 13.71 0.20 -20.90
N ALA A 153 14.21 -0.67 -21.78
CA ALA A 153 14.01 -2.12 -21.64
C ALA A 153 14.61 -2.71 -20.35
N ARG A 154 15.68 -2.09 -19.85
CA ARG A 154 16.32 -2.44 -18.59
C ARG A 154 16.52 -1.16 -17.79
N GLY A 155 15.95 -1.13 -16.60
CA GLY A 155 16.18 -0.06 -15.65
C GLY A 155 17.60 -0.12 -15.07
N SER A 156 18.08 1.05 -14.67
CA SER A 156 19.29 1.26 -13.91
C SER A 156 19.03 2.38 -12.89
N PRO A 157 19.94 2.63 -11.93
CA PRO A 157 19.81 3.81 -11.08
C PRO A 157 19.62 5.11 -11.90
N GLU A 158 20.29 5.23 -13.04
CA GLU A 158 20.21 6.43 -13.88
C GLU A 158 18.88 6.58 -14.63
N ALA A 159 18.12 5.50 -14.83
CA ALA A 159 16.83 5.52 -15.52
C ALA A 159 15.94 4.32 -15.16
N VAL A 160 14.89 4.58 -14.38
CA VAL A 160 13.83 3.62 -14.03
C VAL A 160 12.54 4.06 -14.72
N SER A 161 11.95 3.18 -15.53
CA SER A 161 10.68 3.49 -16.21
C SER A 161 9.49 3.06 -15.36
N VAL A 162 8.49 3.93 -15.22
CA VAL A 162 7.14 3.61 -14.78
C VAL A 162 6.27 3.49 -16.03
N PHE A 163 5.58 2.39 -16.24
CA PHE A 163 4.86 2.14 -17.49
C PHE A 163 3.66 1.21 -17.28
N TRP A 164 2.75 1.20 -18.23
CA TRP A 164 1.59 0.30 -18.22
C TRP A 164 1.92 -1.00 -18.95
N LEU A 165 1.43 -2.13 -18.42
CA LEU A 165 1.59 -3.44 -19.03
C LEU A 165 0.21 -4.10 -19.24
N PRO A 166 -0.49 -3.78 -20.35
CA PRO A 166 -1.86 -4.26 -20.60
C PRO A 166 -1.99 -5.78 -20.60
N ALA A 167 -0.92 -6.50 -20.97
CA ALA A 167 -0.87 -7.96 -20.97
C ALA A 167 -1.20 -8.57 -19.60
N LEU A 168 -1.02 -7.83 -18.51
CA LEU A 168 -1.35 -8.28 -17.15
C LEU A 168 -2.83 -8.05 -16.77
N ALA A 169 -3.56 -7.17 -17.46
CA ALA A 169 -4.94 -6.82 -17.10
C ALA A 169 -5.93 -8.01 -17.18
N GLY A 170 -5.57 -9.04 -17.96
CA GLY A 170 -6.33 -10.29 -18.12
C GLY A 170 -5.86 -11.46 -17.26
N ILE A 171 -4.69 -11.39 -16.62
CA ILE A 171 -4.17 -12.49 -15.81
C ILE A 171 -4.89 -12.48 -14.47
N ARG A 172 -5.80 -13.43 -14.27
CA ARG A 172 -6.35 -13.74 -12.94
C ARG A 172 -5.23 -14.41 -12.15
N HIS A 173 -4.65 -13.71 -11.19
CA HIS A 173 -3.83 -14.38 -10.22
C HIS A 173 -4.75 -15.24 -9.32
N PRO A 174 -4.45 -16.53 -9.08
CA PRO A 174 -5.34 -17.44 -8.36
C PRO A 174 -5.70 -16.95 -6.95
N ALA A 175 -4.80 -16.15 -6.35
CA ALA A 175 -5.02 -15.52 -5.05
C ALA A 175 -5.64 -14.11 -5.08
N HIS A 176 -5.92 -13.57 -6.26
CA HIS A 176 -6.23 -12.15 -6.46
C HIS A 176 -7.38 -11.92 -7.44
N ASP A 177 -8.44 -12.74 -7.41
CA ASP A 177 -9.69 -12.36 -8.08
C ASP A 177 -10.23 -10.99 -7.59
N ALA A 178 -9.76 -10.51 -6.42
CA ALA A 178 -10.12 -9.23 -5.80
C ALA A 178 -9.20 -8.02 -6.10
N PHE A 179 -7.97 -8.21 -6.62
CA PHE A 179 -7.12 -7.04 -6.91
C PHE A 179 -7.28 -6.61 -8.36
N LEU A 180 -8.08 -5.55 -8.52
CA LEU A 180 -8.31 -4.87 -9.78
C LEU A 180 -7.07 -4.11 -10.25
N MET A 181 -6.20 -3.65 -9.35
CA MET A 181 -4.97 -2.94 -9.65
C MET A 181 -3.76 -3.56 -8.95
N GLY A 182 -2.63 -3.59 -9.65
CA GLY A 182 -1.38 -4.13 -9.14
C GLY A 182 -0.18 -3.68 -9.96
N GLY A 183 1.00 -4.11 -9.54
CA GLY A 183 2.23 -3.76 -10.22
C GLY A 183 3.33 -4.79 -10.01
N TYR A 184 4.43 -4.55 -10.72
CA TYR A 184 5.69 -5.23 -10.49
C TYR A 184 6.83 -4.22 -10.61
N GLY A 185 7.56 -4.05 -9.52
CA GLY A 185 8.68 -3.14 -9.39
C GLY A 185 10.00 -3.89 -9.21
N SER A 186 11.01 -3.48 -9.97
CA SER A 186 12.40 -3.76 -9.62
C SER A 186 13.31 -2.74 -10.31
N LEU A 187 14.53 -2.60 -9.82
CA LEU A 187 15.52 -1.73 -10.47
C LEU A 187 15.76 -2.14 -11.93
N HIS A 188 15.74 -3.43 -12.25
CA HIS A 188 16.02 -3.94 -13.58
C HIS A 188 14.84 -3.82 -14.55
N SER A 189 13.61 -4.01 -14.07
CA SER A 189 12.42 -4.02 -14.93
C SER A 189 11.73 -2.66 -15.02
N GLY A 190 12.01 -1.74 -14.09
CA GLY A 190 11.15 -0.60 -13.84
C GLY A 190 9.92 -0.98 -13.00
N ILE A 191 8.94 -0.09 -13.00
CA ILE A 191 7.62 -0.25 -12.37
C ILE A 191 6.60 -0.49 -13.48
N ALA A 192 6.18 -1.74 -13.63
CA ALA A 192 5.07 -2.12 -14.48
C ALA A 192 3.76 -1.95 -13.71
N LEU A 193 2.79 -1.26 -14.30
CA LEU A 193 1.47 -1.02 -13.74
C LEU A 193 0.42 -1.78 -14.53
N HIS A 194 -0.58 -2.33 -13.84
CA HIS A 194 -1.78 -2.84 -14.47
C HIS A 194 -3.01 -2.50 -13.65
N THR A 195 -4.14 -2.35 -14.33
CA THR A 195 -5.41 -1.96 -13.71
C THR A 195 -6.58 -2.65 -14.39
N ARG A 196 -7.68 -2.72 -13.66
CA ARG A 196 -9.04 -2.92 -14.10
C ARG A 196 -9.82 -1.68 -13.68
N LYS A 197 -10.80 -1.32 -14.50
CA LYS A 197 -11.57 -0.07 -14.41
C LYS A 197 -12.05 0.24 -12.98
N GLY A 198 -11.81 1.48 -12.52
CA GLY A 198 -12.44 2.05 -11.32
C GLY A 198 -11.66 1.94 -10.00
N ASP A 199 -10.42 1.45 -10.02
CA ASP A 199 -9.59 1.31 -8.81
C ASP A 199 -8.81 2.61 -8.50
N ASP A 200 -8.91 3.11 -7.28
CA ASP A 200 -8.30 4.35 -6.79
C ASP A 200 -6.98 4.14 -6.03
N ARG A 201 -6.48 2.90 -5.99
CA ARG A 201 -5.28 2.49 -5.25
C ARG A 201 -3.97 2.74 -6.00
N LEU A 202 -4.00 3.40 -7.15
CA LEU A 202 -2.83 3.56 -8.01
C LEU A 202 -1.65 4.22 -7.30
N ALA A 203 -1.94 5.23 -6.49
CA ALA A 203 -0.91 5.92 -5.73
C ALA A 203 -0.21 4.98 -4.73
N PHE A 204 -0.96 4.08 -4.10
CA PHE A 204 -0.41 3.05 -3.21
C PHE A 204 0.43 2.04 -3.96
N VAL A 205 -0.04 1.54 -5.10
CA VAL A 205 0.71 0.60 -5.93
C VAL A 205 2.03 1.24 -6.37
N ILE A 206 2.01 2.47 -6.89
CA ILE A 206 3.24 3.19 -7.27
C ILE A 206 4.18 3.33 -6.06
N MET A 207 3.66 3.68 -4.88
CA MET A 207 4.44 3.77 -3.64
C MET A 207 5.12 2.44 -3.29
N HIS A 208 4.37 1.34 -3.35
CA HIS A 208 4.81 -0.02 -3.05
C HIS A 208 5.88 -0.49 -4.02
N GLU A 209 5.62 -0.41 -5.33
CA GLU A 209 6.55 -0.87 -6.35
C GLU A 209 7.84 -0.04 -6.36
N MET A 210 7.77 1.25 -5.99
CA MET A 210 8.96 2.08 -5.81
C MET A 210 9.84 1.58 -4.65
N GLY A 211 9.25 1.02 -3.59
CA GLY A 211 10.01 0.31 -2.56
C GLY A 211 10.80 -0.87 -3.12
N HIS A 212 10.25 -1.64 -4.06
CA HIS A 212 10.99 -2.72 -4.71
C HIS A 212 12.13 -2.21 -5.62
N VAL A 213 11.93 -1.08 -6.30
CA VAL A 213 13.03 -0.40 -7.04
C VAL A 213 14.18 -0.03 -6.11
N LEU A 214 13.85 0.41 -4.89
CA LEU A 214 14.83 0.73 -3.82
C LEU A 214 15.45 -0.51 -3.17
N GLY A 215 15.04 -1.71 -3.57
CA GLY A 215 15.58 -2.98 -3.09
C GLY A 215 14.91 -3.51 -1.81
N LEU A 216 13.77 -2.95 -1.41
CA LEU A 216 12.99 -3.47 -0.30
C LEU A 216 12.28 -4.76 -0.71
N ARG A 217 12.22 -5.70 0.24
CA ARG A 217 11.30 -6.83 0.19
C ARG A 217 10.00 -6.43 0.88
N HIS A 218 8.98 -7.28 0.77
CA HIS A 218 7.78 -7.12 1.56
C HIS A 218 8.08 -7.21 3.07
N ILE A 219 7.32 -6.46 3.86
CA ILE A 219 7.46 -6.35 5.32
C ILE A 219 6.10 -6.71 5.93
N HIS A 220 5.75 -7.99 5.92
CA HIS A 220 4.41 -8.43 6.32
C HIS A 220 4.21 -8.44 7.84
N GLU A 221 5.28 -8.36 8.62
CA GLU A 221 5.20 -8.23 10.07
C GLU A 221 4.56 -6.91 10.48
N ASP A 222 4.75 -5.85 9.69
CA ASP A 222 4.11 -4.56 9.90
C ASP A 222 2.93 -4.38 8.95
N ARG A 223 1.69 -4.55 9.44
CA ARG A 223 0.47 -4.33 8.65
C ARG A 223 0.28 -2.86 8.25
N ARG A 224 1.08 -1.93 8.76
CA ARG A 224 1.10 -0.53 8.33
C ARG A 224 2.21 -0.22 7.36
N SER A 225 3.11 -1.17 7.10
CA SER A 225 4.12 -0.97 6.07
C SER A 225 3.43 -0.76 4.73
N VAL A 226 3.97 0.16 3.92
CA VAL A 226 3.54 0.29 2.52
C VAL A 226 3.95 -0.96 1.72
N MET A 227 4.94 -1.70 2.20
CA MET A 227 5.47 -2.95 1.64
C MET A 227 4.75 -4.22 2.14
N SER A 228 3.62 -4.11 2.85
CA SER A 228 2.91 -5.26 3.42
C SER A 228 1.68 -5.64 2.58
N TYR A 229 1.55 -6.93 2.23
CA TYR A 229 0.29 -7.45 1.69
C TYR A 229 -0.80 -7.49 2.73
N LEU A 230 -0.44 -7.64 4.00
CA LEU A 230 -1.38 -7.66 5.12
C LEU A 230 -1.91 -6.28 5.50
N ARG A 231 -1.50 -5.23 4.76
CA ARG A 231 -2.03 -3.89 4.91
C ARG A 231 -3.54 -3.90 4.73
N ASP A 232 -4.20 -3.36 5.73
CA ASP A 232 -5.66 -3.20 5.78
C ASP A 232 -6.10 -2.17 4.73
N GLU A 233 -7.24 -2.45 4.07
CA GLU A 233 -7.72 -1.65 2.95
C GLU A 233 -8.04 -0.21 3.33
N SER A 234 -8.47 0.04 4.57
CA SER A 234 -8.73 1.39 5.09
C SER A 234 -7.48 2.28 5.18
N TRP A 235 -6.29 1.68 5.04
CA TRP A 235 -4.98 2.36 5.06
C TRP A 235 -4.37 2.53 3.68
N GLN A 236 -5.02 2.06 2.61
CA GLN A 236 -4.44 2.13 1.27
C GLN A 236 -4.32 3.58 0.76
N HIS A 237 -5.13 4.51 1.26
CA HIS A 237 -4.97 5.94 0.96
C HIS A 237 -3.92 6.65 1.83
N ASP A 238 -3.46 6.00 2.90
CA ASP A 238 -2.32 6.50 3.68
C ASP A 238 -1.03 6.03 3.02
N LEU A 239 -0.43 6.89 2.21
CA LEU A 239 0.77 6.55 1.45
C LEU A 239 2.06 6.64 2.28
N GLN A 240 1.99 7.08 3.52
CA GLN A 240 3.18 7.36 4.33
C GLN A 240 3.95 6.06 4.65
N PRO A 241 5.22 5.93 4.22
CA PRO A 241 6.06 4.84 4.68
C PRO A 241 6.27 4.89 6.20
N THR A 242 6.30 3.72 6.82
CA THR A 242 6.55 3.55 8.25
C THR A 242 8.03 3.73 8.60
N ALA A 243 8.34 3.78 9.88
CA ALA A 243 9.73 3.73 10.33
C ALA A 243 10.43 2.42 9.92
N GLY A 244 9.69 1.29 9.87
CA GLY A 244 10.21 0.01 9.39
C GLY A 244 10.56 0.05 7.90
N ASP A 245 9.70 0.67 7.08
CA ASP A 245 9.94 0.88 5.65
C ASP A 245 11.24 1.67 5.40
N TYR A 246 11.41 2.81 6.09
CA TYR A 246 12.62 3.62 5.95
C TYR A 246 13.87 2.92 6.44
N LEU A 247 13.79 2.15 7.54
CA LEU A 247 14.93 1.38 8.04
C LEU A 247 15.39 0.32 7.02
N GLN A 248 14.44 -0.42 6.44
CA GLN A 248 14.72 -1.41 5.40
C GLN A 248 15.27 -0.75 4.12
N CYS A 249 14.74 0.41 3.74
CA CYS A 249 15.29 1.21 2.65
C CYS A 249 16.74 1.59 2.90
N ASN A 250 17.06 2.04 4.11
CA ASN A 250 18.42 2.43 4.47
C ASN A 250 19.39 1.24 4.52
N TRP A 251 18.96 0.05 4.97
CA TRP A 251 19.75 -1.18 4.81
C TRP A 251 20.00 -1.51 3.33
N ALA A 252 18.99 -1.37 2.47
CA ALA A 252 19.13 -1.57 1.04
C ALA A 252 20.13 -0.57 0.42
N MET A 253 20.06 0.72 0.81
CA MET A 253 21.01 1.74 0.35
C MET A 253 22.44 1.43 0.80
N LYS A 254 22.65 1.01 2.04
CA LYS A 254 23.96 0.59 2.53
C LYS A 254 24.49 -0.62 1.76
N LYS A 255 23.64 -1.62 1.55
CA LYS A 255 24.03 -2.91 0.95
C LYS A 255 24.30 -2.82 -0.56
N TYR A 256 23.42 -2.17 -1.31
CA TYR A 256 23.48 -2.17 -2.78
C TYR A 256 24.19 -0.94 -3.35
N TYR A 257 24.21 0.16 -2.62
CA TYR A 257 24.78 1.44 -3.09
C TYR A 257 25.98 1.90 -2.27
N GLY A 258 26.41 1.12 -1.27
CA GLY A 258 27.60 1.43 -0.46
C GLY A 258 27.49 2.73 0.34
N ILE A 259 26.26 3.17 0.64
CA ILE A 259 26.05 4.39 1.42
C ILE A 259 26.46 4.13 2.87
N ASP A 260 27.49 4.86 3.33
CA ASP A 260 27.99 4.73 4.68
C ASP A 260 27.03 5.34 5.69
N MET A 261 26.49 4.48 6.56
CA MET A 261 25.56 4.82 7.62
C MET A 261 25.64 3.82 8.76
N VAL A 262 25.43 4.34 9.97
CA VAL A 262 25.28 3.54 11.18
C VAL A 262 23.82 3.10 11.26
N LEU A 263 23.57 1.79 11.14
CA LEU A 263 22.23 1.22 11.26
C LEU A 263 22.23 0.20 12.39
N PRO A 264 21.08 -0.05 13.03
CA PRO A 264 20.95 -1.23 13.86
C PRO A 264 21.28 -2.49 13.03
N PRO A 265 21.69 -3.59 13.68
CA PRO A 265 21.90 -4.86 13.01
C PRO A 265 20.67 -5.25 12.17
N GLU A 266 20.91 -5.71 10.94
CA GLU A 266 19.83 -6.23 10.10
C GLU A 266 19.18 -7.43 10.82
N PRO A 267 17.84 -7.46 10.97
CA PRO A 267 17.16 -8.56 11.62
C PRO A 267 17.47 -9.85 10.86
N ALA A 268 17.75 -10.92 11.62
CA ALA A 268 18.00 -12.22 11.04
C ALA A 268 16.83 -12.61 10.11
N LYS A 269 17.15 -13.05 8.88
CA LYS A 269 16.30 -13.26 7.68
C LYS A 269 14.97 -14.04 7.81
N ARG A 270 14.40 -14.28 8.98
CA ARG A 270 13.12 -14.99 9.16
C ARG A 270 11.94 -14.04 9.29
N GLY A 271 11.74 -13.24 8.25
CA GLY A 271 10.45 -12.59 8.03
C GLY A 271 9.42 -13.55 7.44
N MET A 272 8.15 -13.22 7.54
CA MET A 272 7.04 -13.87 6.87
C MET A 272 7.23 -13.81 5.36
N SER A 273 7.06 -14.95 4.70
CA SER A 273 7.07 -15.05 3.24
C SER A 273 5.76 -14.54 2.62
N ASP A 274 5.81 -14.21 1.33
CA ASP A 274 4.62 -13.79 0.58
C ASP A 274 3.52 -14.87 0.59
N GLN A 275 3.90 -16.16 0.50
CA GLN A 275 2.95 -17.27 0.59
C GLN A 275 2.30 -17.38 1.97
N GLU A 276 3.00 -17.03 3.05
CA GLU A 276 2.41 -16.98 4.39
C GLU A 276 1.47 -15.79 4.53
N ALA A 277 1.87 -14.61 4.06
CA ALA A 277 1.03 -13.41 4.07
C ALA A 277 -0.26 -13.60 3.26
N VAL A 278 -0.17 -14.19 2.06
CA VAL A 278 -1.35 -14.50 1.23
C VAL A 278 -2.28 -15.44 1.95
N ARG A 279 -1.78 -16.50 2.60
CA ARG A 279 -2.60 -17.45 3.36
C ARG A 279 -3.32 -16.79 4.55
N ILE A 280 -2.67 -15.85 5.23
CA ILE A 280 -3.28 -15.11 6.35
C ILE A 280 -4.37 -14.17 5.84
N LYS A 281 -4.11 -13.47 4.73
CA LYS A 281 -5.07 -12.53 4.15
C LYS A 281 -6.28 -13.23 3.54
N TYR A 282 -6.07 -14.41 2.99
CA TYR A 282 -7.05 -15.17 2.24
C TYR A 282 -7.03 -16.65 2.65
N PRO A 283 -7.57 -16.97 3.84
CA PRO A 283 -7.50 -18.31 4.40
C PRO A 283 -8.22 -19.37 3.55
N ASP A 284 -9.21 -18.96 2.74
CA ASP A 284 -10.04 -19.86 1.93
C ASP A 284 -9.43 -20.20 0.56
N LEU A 285 -8.30 -19.60 0.20
CA LEU A 285 -7.67 -19.88 -1.08
C LEU A 285 -6.95 -21.24 -1.07
N PRO A 286 -7.04 -22.01 -2.17
CA PRO A 286 -6.25 -23.23 -2.30
C PRO A 286 -4.75 -22.90 -2.26
N PRO A 287 -3.90 -23.81 -1.75
CA PRO A 287 -2.46 -23.62 -1.74
C PRO A 287 -1.95 -23.37 -3.16
N MET A 288 -1.12 -22.34 -3.34
CA MET A 288 -0.54 -22.02 -4.64
C MET A 288 0.32 -23.20 -5.13
N ALA A 289 0.07 -23.64 -6.36
CA ALA A 289 0.91 -24.64 -7.02
C ALA A 289 2.36 -24.14 -7.05
N LYS A 290 3.30 -25.03 -6.72
CA LYS A 290 4.74 -24.73 -6.72
C LYS A 290 5.31 -24.69 -8.13
#